data_AF-A0A3C0RDU8-F1
#
_entry.id   AF-A0A3C0RDU8-F1
#
_cell.length_a   1.000
_cell.length_b   1.000
_cell.length_c   1.000
_cell.angle_alpha   90.00
_cell.angle_beta   90.00
_cell.angle_gamma   90.00
#
_symmetry.space_group_name_H-M   'P 1'
#
loop_
_entity.id
_entity.type
_entity.pdbx_description
1 polymer ?
#
loop_
_entity_poly.entity_id
_entity_poly.type
_entity_poly.pdbx_seq_one_letter_code
_entity_poly.pdbx_strand_id
1 'polypeptide(L)'
;IEKATGKSLAAYAAEKLWHPLGAEHPALWSNDHPGGVVKAYCCFNSNARDFARIGKLMLDSGKINGVPVIDSSYFVNSIKACGIKDDKGEACDY
;
A
#
# COMPACT_ATOMS: atom_id res chain seq x y z
N ILE A 1 11.80 5.72 2.76
CA ILE A 1 11.23 5.29 4.07
C ILE A 1 12.32 4.89 5.04
N GLU A 2 13.17 3.90 4.71
CA GLU A 2 14.16 3.39 5.68
C GLU A 2 15.11 4.48 6.19
N LYS A 3 15.72 5.28 5.30
CA LYS A 3 16.57 6.42 5.68
C LYS A 3 15.87 7.46 6.57
N ALA A 4 14.57 7.69 6.36
CA ALA A 4 13.81 8.72 7.08
C ALA A 4 13.31 8.24 8.45
N THR A 5 13.14 6.93 8.63
CA THR A 5 12.51 6.34 9.82
C THR A 5 13.49 5.53 10.67
N GLY A 6 14.64 5.13 10.11
CA GLY A 6 15.58 4.20 10.72
C GLY A 6 15.07 2.75 10.81
N LYS A 7 13.88 2.45 10.23
CA LYS A 7 13.25 1.12 10.26
C LYS A 7 13.34 0.48 8.88
N SER A 8 13.44 -0.86 8.83
CA SER A 8 13.30 -1.57 7.56
C SER A 8 11.91 -1.36 6.97
N LEU A 9 11.78 -1.44 5.65
CA LEU A 9 10.51 -1.25 4.96
C LEU A 9 9.44 -2.22 5.48
N ALA A 10 9.80 -3.49 5.65
CA ALA A 10 8.89 -4.52 6.16
C ALA A 10 8.43 -4.23 7.60
N ALA A 11 9.34 -3.81 8.49
CA ALA A 11 8.99 -3.47 9.87
C ALA A 11 8.07 -2.25 9.93
N TYR A 12 8.37 -1.22 9.12
CA TYR A 12 7.54 -0.02 9.06
C TYR A 12 6.15 -0.31 8.49
N ALA A 13 6.05 -1.13 7.44
CA ALA A 13 4.78 -1.56 6.86
C ALA A 13 3.96 -2.39 7.85
N ALA A 14 4.59 -3.29 8.61
CA ALA A 14 3.92 -4.06 9.65
C ALA A 14 3.30 -3.14 10.71
N GLU A 15 4.08 -2.18 11.22
CA GLU A 15 3.64 -1.25 12.26
C GLU A 15 2.56 -0.27 11.79
N LYS A 16 2.73 0.35 10.62
CA LYS A 16 1.89 1.48 10.18
C LYS A 16 0.71 1.07 9.32
N LEU A 17 0.75 -0.10 8.70
CA LEU A 17 -0.28 -0.57 7.79
C LEU A 17 -0.86 -1.92 8.22
N TRP A 18 -0.02 -2.96 8.32
CA TRP A 18 -0.51 -4.33 8.46
C TRP A 18 -1.20 -4.62 9.79
N HIS A 19 -0.57 -4.27 10.92
CA HIS A 19 -1.18 -4.45 12.24
C HIS A 19 -2.42 -3.54 12.43
N PRO A 20 -2.39 -2.24 12.06
CA PRO A 20 -3.59 -1.40 12.14
C PRO A 20 -4.76 -1.94 11.33
N LEU A 21 -4.53 -2.54 10.17
CA LEU A 21 -5.59 -3.19 9.37
C LEU A 21 -6.28 -4.36 10.09
N GLY A 22 -5.71 -4.86 11.19
CA GLY A 22 -6.20 -6.05 11.88
C GLY A 22 -5.99 -7.31 11.04
N ALA A 23 -4.90 -7.35 10.26
CA ALA A 23 -4.50 -8.56 9.56
C ALA A 23 -4.16 -9.66 10.58
N GLU A 24 -4.71 -10.85 10.34
CA GLU A 24 -4.58 -11.96 11.30
C GLU A 24 -3.30 -12.76 11.10
N HIS A 25 -2.72 -12.71 9.90
CA HIS A 25 -1.53 -13.47 9.54
C HIS A 25 -0.38 -12.54 9.15
N PRO A 26 0.88 -12.91 9.45
CA PRO A 26 2.04 -12.21 8.93
C PRO A 26 2.03 -12.18 7.40
N ALA A 27 2.43 -11.04 6.83
CA ALA A 27 2.76 -10.96 5.42
C ALA A 27 4.23 -11.34 5.18
N LEU A 28 4.52 -11.88 4.01
CA LEU A 28 5.87 -12.14 3.53
C LEU A 28 6.20 -11.21 2.36
N TRP A 29 7.38 -10.59 2.40
CA TRP A 29 7.82 -9.69 1.33
C TRP A 29 9.18 -10.14 0.80
N SER A 30 9.24 -10.43 -0.49
CA SER A 30 10.48 -10.92 -1.11
C SER A 30 11.56 -9.83 -1.21
N ASN A 31 12.80 -10.24 -0.97
CA ASN A 31 13.98 -9.45 -1.31
C ASN A 31 14.42 -9.72 -2.76
N ASP A 32 15.23 -8.81 -3.32
CA ASP A 32 15.88 -8.98 -4.63
C ASP A 32 16.79 -10.20 -4.70
N HIS A 33 17.52 -10.47 -3.63
CA HIS A 33 18.33 -11.67 -3.41
C HIS A 33 18.45 -11.96 -1.89
N PRO A 34 19.00 -13.13 -1.48
CA PRO A 34 19.26 -13.40 -0.07
C PRO A 34 20.12 -12.29 0.57
N GLY A 35 19.65 -11.74 1.69
CA GLY A 35 20.31 -10.62 2.39
C GLY A 35 20.23 -9.26 1.69
N GLY A 36 19.53 -9.16 0.56
CA GLY A 36 19.35 -7.92 -0.19
C GLY A 36 18.17 -7.07 0.28
N VAL A 37 17.68 -6.19 -0.60
CA VAL A 37 16.62 -5.22 -0.28
C VAL A 37 15.24 -5.74 -0.67
N VAL A 38 14.21 -5.28 0.05
CA VAL A 38 12.81 -5.62 -0.24
C VAL A 38 12.41 -5.10 -1.63
N LYS A 39 11.76 -5.96 -2.44
CA LYS A 39 11.17 -5.57 -3.73
C LYS A 39 9.90 -4.76 -3.52
N ALA A 40 10.04 -3.48 -3.19
CA ALA A 40 8.93 -2.61 -2.77
C ALA A 40 7.78 -2.47 -3.79
N TYR A 41 8.04 -2.74 -5.08
CA TYR A 41 7.07 -2.61 -6.16
C TYR A 41 6.21 -3.87 -6.40
N CYS A 42 6.54 -5.00 -5.78
CA CYS A 42 5.86 -6.28 -6.00
C CYS A 42 5.94 -7.20 -4.79
N CYS A 43 5.50 -8.46 -4.98
CA CYS A 43 6.01 -9.60 -4.22
C CYS A 43 5.76 -9.51 -2.71
N PHE A 44 4.70 -8.78 -2.34
CA PHE A 44 4.08 -8.79 -1.04
C PHE A 44 3.04 -9.90 -1.04
N ASN A 45 3.11 -10.81 -0.07
CA ASN A 45 2.33 -12.05 -0.05
C ASN A 45 1.62 -12.20 1.29
N SER A 46 0.35 -12.58 1.24
CA SER A 46 -0.46 -12.98 2.38
C SER A 46 -1.69 -13.74 1.88
N ASN A 47 -2.64 -14.04 2.76
CA ASN A 47 -3.92 -14.64 2.38
C ASN A 47 -4.91 -13.58 1.83
N ALA A 48 -5.92 -14.06 1.10
CA ALA A 48 -6.91 -13.19 0.46
C ALA A 48 -7.74 -12.35 1.45
N ARG A 49 -8.05 -12.88 2.65
CA ARG A 49 -8.83 -12.13 3.65
C ARG A 49 -8.04 -10.96 4.22
N ASP A 50 -6.76 -11.12 4.44
CA ASP A 50 -5.90 -10.04 4.93
C ASP A 50 -5.65 -9.00 3.81
N PHE A 51 -5.52 -9.42 2.56
CA PHE A 51 -5.52 -8.49 1.43
C PHE A 51 -6.82 -7.70 1.28
N ALA A 52 -7.99 -8.34 1.49
CA ALA A 52 -9.28 -7.67 1.39
C ALA A 52 -9.43 -6.49 2.37
N ARG A 53 -8.68 -6.49 3.48
CA ARG A 53 -8.66 -5.37 4.44
C ARG A 53 -8.04 -4.10 3.84
N ILE A 54 -7.09 -4.21 2.90
CA ILE A 54 -6.61 -3.05 2.13
C ILE A 54 -7.75 -2.50 1.26
N GLY A 55 -8.56 -3.37 0.65
CA GLY A 55 -9.77 -2.95 -0.07
C GLY A 55 -10.75 -2.21 0.85
N LYS A 56 -10.99 -2.71 2.06
CA LYS A 56 -11.82 -2.04 3.07
C LYS A 56 -11.27 -0.67 3.47
N LEU A 57 -9.96 -0.53 3.66
CA LEU A 57 -9.30 0.76 3.91
C LEU A 57 -9.61 1.78 2.82
N MET A 58 -9.58 1.37 1.55
CA MET A 58 -9.90 2.25 0.43
C MET A 58 -11.39 2.60 0.39
N LEU A 59 -12.29 1.63 0.63
CA LEU A 59 -13.73 1.88 0.74
C LEU A 59 -14.07 2.85 1.89
N ASP A 60 -13.30 2.81 2.97
CA ASP A 60 -13.47 3.67 4.14
C ASP A 60 -12.74 5.02 4.01
N SER A 61 -12.41 5.43 2.79
CA SER A 61 -11.74 6.71 2.53
C SER A 61 -10.39 6.86 3.24
N GLY A 62 -9.60 5.78 3.29
CA GLY A 62 -8.27 5.77 3.90
C GLY A 62 -8.28 5.72 5.43
N LYS A 63 -9.41 5.31 6.03
CA LYS A 63 -9.59 5.21 7.48
C LYS A 63 -9.65 3.76 7.93
N ILE A 64 -9.17 3.52 9.14
CA ILE A 64 -9.31 2.26 9.85
C ILE A 64 -10.11 2.55 11.11
N ASN A 65 -11.27 1.91 11.26
CA ASN A 65 -12.17 2.13 12.41
C ASN A 65 -12.48 3.62 12.66
N GLY A 66 -12.61 4.40 11.59
CA GLY A 66 -12.84 5.86 11.64
C GLY A 66 -11.60 6.72 11.85
N VAL A 67 -10.45 6.13 12.19
CA VAL A 67 -9.17 6.85 12.36
C VAL A 67 -8.48 7.01 10.99
N PRO A 68 -8.13 8.23 10.57
CA PRO A 68 -7.42 8.44 9.31
C PRO A 68 -6.00 7.86 9.38
N VAL A 69 -5.67 7.00 8.42
CA VAL A 69 -4.32 6.42 8.25
C VAL A 69 -3.66 6.94 6.99
N ILE A 70 -4.46 7.23 5.96
CA ILE A 70 -4.04 7.93 4.76
C ILE A 70 -4.47 9.40 4.90
N ASP A 71 -3.58 10.33 4.54
CA ASP A 71 -3.94 11.74 4.44
C ASP A 71 -5.12 11.93 3.46
N SER A 72 -6.10 12.75 3.82
CA SER A 72 -7.34 12.88 3.04
C SER A 72 -7.09 13.43 1.64
N SER A 73 -6.13 14.35 1.48
CA SER A 73 -5.77 14.88 0.16
C SER A 73 -5.09 13.83 -0.70
N TYR A 74 -4.25 12.98 -0.10
CA TYR A 74 -3.64 11.86 -0.79
C TYR A 74 -4.69 10.83 -1.22
N PHE A 75 -5.65 10.48 -0.36
CA PHE A 75 -6.73 9.55 -0.70
C PHE A 75 -7.56 10.06 -1.89
N VAL A 76 -7.99 11.31 -1.87
CA VAL A 76 -8.77 11.90 -2.98
C VAL A 76 -7.98 11.85 -4.29
N ASN A 77 -6.67 12.10 -4.23
CA ASN A 77 -5.82 12.03 -5.42
C ASN A 77 -5.55 10.60 -5.89
N SER A 78 -5.52 9.60 -5.01
CA SER A 78 -5.22 8.21 -5.39
C SER A 78 -6.35 7.52 -6.15
N ILE A 79 -7.58 8.00 -6.00
CA ILE A 79 -8.77 7.51 -6.72
C ILE A 79 -9.17 8.42 -7.88
N LYS A 80 -8.49 9.55 -8.06
CA LYS A 80 -8.69 10.42 -9.21
C LYS A 80 -7.88 9.88 -10.37
N ALA A 81 -8.54 9.64 -11.50
CA ALA A 81 -7.85 9.28 -12.73
C ALA A 81 -6.75 10.31 -13.04
N CYS A 82 -5.52 9.83 -13.26
CA CYS A 82 -4.36 10.69 -13.48
C CYS A 82 -4.39 11.41 -14.84
N GLY A 83 -5.30 11.04 -15.73
CA GLY A 83 -5.51 11.70 -17.03
C GLY A 83 -4.28 11.65 -17.93
N ILE A 84 -3.42 10.64 -17.75
CA ILE A 84 -2.27 10.41 -18.63
C ILE A 84 -2.83 10.17 -20.03
N LYS A 85 -2.24 10.89 -20.98
CA LYS A 85 -2.58 10.76 -22.39
C LYS A 85 -1.73 9.67 -23.04
N ASP A 86 -2.30 8.97 -24.00
CA ASP A 86 -1.57 8.04 -24.85
C ASP A 86 -0.68 8.78 -25.86
N ASP A 87 0.04 8.02 -26.69
CA ASP A 87 0.93 8.57 -27.73
C ASP A 87 0.19 9.40 -28.79
N LYS A 88 -1.15 9.33 -28.84
CA LYS A 88 -2.02 10.10 -29.74
C LYS A 88 -2.62 11.34 -29.06
N GLY A 89 -2.37 11.53 -27.77
CA GLY A 89 -2.90 12.64 -26.99
C GLY A 89 -4.34 12.42 -26.48
N GLU A 90 -4.88 11.22 -26.63
CA GLU A 90 -6.20 10.81 -26.13
C GLU A 90 -6.08 10.40 -24.66
N ALA A 91 -7.14 10.62 -23.86
CA ALA A 91 -7.13 10.21 -22.46
C ALA A 91 -7.19 8.68 -22.38
N CYS A 92 -6.26 8.06 -21.62
CA CYS A 92 -6.31 6.62 -21.38
C CYS A 92 -7.58 6.26 -20.58
N ASP A 93 -8.45 5.40 -21.15
CA ASP A 93 -9.70 4.91 -20.56
C ASP A 93 -9.61 3.44 -20.13
N TYR A 94 -8.56 3.07 -19.39
CA TYR A 94 -8.47 1.74 -18.77
C TYR A 94 -9.49 1.54 -17.66
#